data_AF-W1XL82-F1
#
_entry.id   AF-W1XL82-F1
#
_cell.length_a   1.000
_cell.length_b   1.000
_cell.length_c   1.000
_cell.angle_alpha   90.00
_cell.angle_beta   90.00
_cell.angle_gamma   90.00
#
_symmetry.space_group_name_H-M   'P 1'
#
loop_
_entity.id
_entity.type
_entity.pdbx_description
1 polymer ?
#
loop_
_entity_poly.entity_id
_entity_poly.type
_entity_poly.pdbx_seq_one_letter_code
_entity_poly.pdbx_strand_id
1 'polypeptide(L)' 'DAFQRFGKRLPQGCELRVCNLEFQPLRTMARAGIQPIPGRLAFFPNRRAAMADL' A
#
# COMPACT_ATOMS: atom_id res chain seq x y z
N ASP A 1 8.11 2.16 -11.49
CA ASP A 1 7.86 3.44 -10.81
C ASP A 1 8.35 3.49 -9.37
N ALA A 2 8.48 4.72 -8.83
CA ALA A 2 9.06 5.00 -7.51
C ALA A 2 8.36 4.25 -6.36
N PHE A 3 7.03 4.13 -6.38
CA PHE A 3 6.25 3.41 -5.36
C PHE A 3 6.63 1.92 -5.24
N GLN A 4 6.73 1.22 -6.37
CA GLN A 4 7.14 -0.19 -6.38
C GLN A 4 8.58 -0.37 -5.89
N ARG A 5 9.48 0.56 -6.26
CA ARG A 5 10.87 0.54 -5.78
C ARG A 5 10.95 0.77 -4.28
N PHE A 6 10.11 1.64 -3.73
CA PHE A 6 9.99 1.87 -2.30
C PHE A 6 9.53 0.60 -1.58
N GLY A 7 8.44 -0.03 -2.04
CA GLY A 7 7.95 -1.30 -1.45
C GLY A 7 8.99 -2.43 -1.45
N LYS A 8 9.80 -2.54 -2.51
CA LYS A 8 10.89 -3.53 -2.61
C LYS A 8 12.05 -3.28 -1.64
N ARG A 9 12.28 -2.03 -1.23
CA ARG A 9 13.37 -1.63 -0.32
C ARG A 9 12.97 -1.71 1.16
N LEU A 10 11.71 -2.00 1.47
CA LEU A 10 11.27 -2.17 2.85
C LEU A 10 12.06 -3.32 3.52
N PRO A 11 12.56 -3.12 4.75
CA PRO A 11 13.19 -4.16 5.54
C PRO A 11 12.27 -5.38 5.73
N GLN A 12 12.86 -6.52 6.03
CA GLN A 12 12.09 -7.72 6.37
C GLN A 12 11.30 -7.48 7.66
N GLY A 13 10.02 -7.89 7.66
CA GLY A 13 9.11 -7.67 8.79
C GLY A 13 8.47 -6.27 8.84
N CYS A 14 8.74 -5.41 7.85
CA CYS A 14 8.10 -4.10 7.74
C CYS A 14 6.96 -4.13 6.71
N GLU A 15 5.75 -3.80 7.16
CA GLU A 15 4.56 -3.68 6.31
C GLU A 15 4.25 -2.21 5.99
N LEU A 16 4.12 -1.88 4.71
CA LEU A 16 3.63 -0.60 4.25
C LEU A 16 2.10 -0.60 4.17
N ARG A 17 1.47 0.24 5.00
CA ARG A 17 0.02 0.47 4.98
C ARG A 17 -0.29 1.79 4.30
N VAL A 18 -1.00 1.75 3.18
CA VAL A 18 -1.44 2.96 2.46
C VAL A 18 -2.92 3.17 2.71
N CYS A 19 -3.31 4.38 3.12
CA CYS A 19 -4.72 4.73 3.35
C CYS A 19 -5.12 6.04 2.67
N ASN A 20 -6.43 6.32 2.61
CA ASN A 20 -6.99 7.55 2.02
C ASN A 20 -6.57 7.76 0.56
N LEU A 21 -6.66 6.68 -0.23
CA LEU A 21 -6.19 6.67 -1.60
C LEU A 21 -7.22 7.28 -2.55
N GLU A 22 -6.91 8.46 -3.08
CA GLU A 22 -7.78 9.16 -4.01
C GLU A 22 -7.98 8.40 -5.33
N PHE A 23 -9.08 8.69 -6.03
CA PHE A 23 -9.50 7.93 -7.20
C PHE A 23 -8.45 7.89 -8.32
N GLN A 24 -7.80 9.01 -8.62
CA GLN A 24 -6.81 9.08 -9.70
C GLN A 24 -5.55 8.24 -9.40
N PRO A 25 -4.95 8.32 -8.21
CA PRO A 25 -3.88 7.40 -7.79
C PRO A 25 -4.32 5.94 -7.75
N LEU A 26 -5.51 5.63 -7.24
CA LEU A 26 -6.06 4.27 -7.20
C LEU A 26 -6.18 3.68 -8.60
N ARG A 27 -6.77 4.44 -9.53
CA ARG A 27 -6.91 4.02 -10.94
C ARG A 27 -5.56 3.80 -11.61
N THR A 28 -4.59 4.68 -11.33
CA THR A 28 -3.22 4.56 -11.85
C THR A 28 -2.55 3.27 -11.36
N MET A 29 -2.67 2.96 -10.07
CA MET A 29 -2.09 1.75 -9.49
C MET A 29 -2.78 0.46 -9.95
N ALA A 30 -4.10 0.48 -10.09
CA ALA A 30 -4.86 -0.64 -10.64
C ALA A 30 -4.43 -0.95 -12.09
N ARG A 31 -4.27 0.08 -12.93
CA ARG A 31 -3.77 -0.07 -14.30
C ARG A 31 -2.32 -0.57 -14.36
N ALA A 32 -1.50 -0.20 -13.38
CA ALA A 32 -0.14 -0.69 -13.24
C ALA A 32 -0.05 -2.12 -12.65
N GLY A 33 -1.20 -2.77 -12.36
CA GLY A 33 -1.26 -4.12 -11.83
C GLY A 33 -0.74 -4.25 -10.40
N ILE A 34 -0.72 -3.16 -9.63
CA ILE A 34 -0.24 -3.20 -8.24
C ILE A 34 -1.27 -3.93 -7.38
N GLN A 35 -0.81 -5.01 -6.73
CA GLN A 35 -1.60 -5.82 -5.82
C GLN A 35 -1.07 -5.70 -4.38
N PRO A 36 -1.91 -5.92 -3.37
CA PRO A 36 -1.45 -6.11 -2.00
C PRO A 36 -0.45 -7.28 -1.92
N ILE A 37 0.53 -7.17 -1.03
CA ILE A 37 1.53 -8.21 -0.77
C ILE A 37 1.46 -8.53 0.72
N PRO A 38 1.03 -9.75 1.12
CA PRO A 38 0.94 -10.13 2.53
C PRO A 38 2.23 -9.84 3.30
N GLY A 39 2.10 -9.15 4.44
CA GLY A 39 3.23 -8.77 5.30
C GLY A 39 4.16 -7.70 4.73
N ARG A 40 3.80 -7.05 3.62
CA ARG A 40 4.66 -6.02 2.98
C ARG A 40 3.90 -4.81 2.43
N LEU A 41 2.73 -4.99 1.83
CA LEU A 41 1.93 -3.92 1.26
C LEU A 41 0.43 -4.20 1.47
N ALA A 42 -0.24 -3.29 2.18
CA ALA A 42 -1.67 -3.34 2.42
C ALA A 42 -2.32 -1.98 2.14
N PHE A 43 -3.57 -2.01 1.67
CA PHE A 43 -4.36 -0.83 1.34
C PHE A 43 -5.59 -0.76 2.24
N PHE A 44 -5.88 0.44 2.75
CA PHE A 44 -6.98 0.68 3.68
C PHE A 44 -7.80 1.90 3.25
N PRO A 45 -9.11 1.93 3.56
CA PRO A 45 -9.94 3.08 3.21
C PRO A 45 -9.58 4.34 4.02
N ASN A 46 -9.11 4.18 5.26
CA ASN A 46 -8.77 5.30 6.13
C ASN A 46 -7.72 4.92 7.19
N ARG A 47 -7.16 5.94 7.86
CA ARG A 47 -6.17 5.76 8.94
C ARG A 47 -6.65 4.81 10.04
N ARG A 48 -7.92 4.90 10.45
CA ARG A 48 -8.45 4.06 11.53
C ARG A 48 -8.43 2.58 11.12
N ALA A 49 -8.85 2.25 9.90
CA ALA A 49 -8.77 0.90 9.37
C ALA A 49 -7.31 0.41 9.25
N ALA A 50 -6.38 1.29 8.87
CA ALA A 50 -4.95 0.95 8.79
C ALA A 50 -4.29 0.68 10.16
N MET A 51 -4.92 1.11 11.25
CA MET A 51 -4.41 0.96 12.62
C MET A 51 -5.27 0.04 13.49
N ALA A 52 -6.32 -0.60 12.94
CA ALA A 52 -7.27 -1.38 13.74
C ALA A 52 -6.63 -2.59 14.43
N ASP A 53 -5.54 -3.11 13.84
CA ASP A 53 -4.81 -4.30 14.32
C ASP A 53 -3.48 -3.95 15.04
N LEU A 54 -3.33 -2.69 15.49
CA LEU A 54 -2.18 -2.20 16.28
C LEU A 54 -2.61 -1.84 17.70
#